data_AF-A0A377LVG5-F1
#
_entry.id   AF-A0A377LVG5-F1
#
_cell.length_a   1.000
_cell.length_b   1.000
_cell.length_c   1.000
_cell.angle_alpha   90.00
_cell.angle_beta   90.00
_cell.angle_gamma   90.00
#
_symmetry.space_group_name_H-M   'P 1'
#
loop_
_entity.id
_entity.type
_entity.pdbx_description
1 polymer ?
#
loop_
_entity_poly.entity_id
_entity_poly.type
_entity_poly.pdbx_seq_one_letter_code
_entity_poly.pdbx_strand_id
1 'polypeptide(L)' 'MHHIERRPPDPQRLAQAQALIARKRRPLVVCGGGVRYSGGHEALREFVETLHLPFAETQAGKGALVSDHPLNMGGWA' A
#
# COMPACT_ATOMS: atom_id res chain seq x y z
N MET A 1 21.23 19.22 4.89
CA MET A 1 20.20 18.23 5.27
C MET A 1 18.94 18.55 4.51
N HIS A 2 18.33 17.59 3.80
CA HIS A 2 17.07 17.82 3.08
C HIS A 2 15.89 17.51 4.03
N HIS A 3 15.05 18.50 4.32
CA HIS A 3 13.82 18.33 5.07
C HIS A 3 12.70 17.94 4.09
N ILE A 4 12.11 16.75 4.26
CA ILE A 4 11.01 16.28 3.41
C ILE A 4 9.71 16.53 4.18
N GLU A 5 8.96 17.54 3.77
CA GLU A 5 7.62 17.77 4.30
C GLU A 5 6.66 16.66 3.88
N ARG A 6 5.94 16.09 4.86
CA ARG A 6 4.89 15.10 4.62
C ARG A 6 3.56 15.69 5.04
N ARG A 7 2.72 16.04 4.06
CA ARG A 7 1.37 16.51 4.35
C ARG A 7 0.49 15.34 4.79
N PRO A 8 -0.29 15.49 5.88
CA PRO A 8 -1.24 14.46 6.28
C PRO A 8 -2.32 14.27 5.20
N PRO A 9 -2.91 13.07 5.08
CA PRO A 9 -4.02 12.85 4.19
C PRO A 9 -5.24 13.66 4.63
N ASP A 10 -6.04 14.07 3.65
CA ASP A 10 -7.34 14.68 3.86
C ASP A 10 -8.29 13.71 4.60
N PRO A 11 -8.82 14.06 5.79
CA PRO A 11 -9.67 13.16 6.58
C PRO A 11 -10.92 12.69 5.84
N GLN A 12 -11.52 13.53 4.99
CA GLN A 12 -12.72 13.16 4.25
C GLN A 12 -12.40 12.13 3.17
N ARG A 13 -11.30 12.33 2.45
CA ARG A 13 -10.84 11.36 1.44
C ARG A 13 -10.44 10.03 2.09
N LEU A 14 -9.84 10.06 3.27
CA LEU A 14 -9.50 8.86 4.02
C LEU A 14 -10.76 8.06 4.41
N ALA A 15 -11.79 8.73 4.93
CA ALA A 15 -13.06 8.09 5.27
C ALA A 15 -13.76 7.50 4.03
N GLN A 16 -13.71 8.20 2.89
CA GLN A 16 -14.24 7.69 1.62
C GLN A 16 -13.51 6.44 1.15
N ALA A 17 -12.18 6.41 1.22
CA ALA A 17 -11.38 5.24 0.85
C ALA A 17 -11.72 4.03 1.74
N GLN A 18 -11.85 4.23 3.05
CA GLN A 18 -12.26 3.18 3.99
C GLN A 18 -13.65 2.62 3.63
N ALA A 19 -14.63 3.49 3.40
CA ALA A 19 -15.98 3.08 3.03
C ALA A 19 -16.04 2.33 1.69
N LEU A 20 -15.20 2.73 0.73
CA LEU A 20 -15.06 2.03 -0.54
C LEU A 20 -14.48 0.63 -0.33
N ILE A 21 -13.34 0.51 0.36
CA ILE A 21 -12.67 -0.77 0.62
C ILE A 21 -13.63 -1.74 1.33
N ALA A 22 -14.32 -1.28 2.38
CA ALA A 22 -15.24 -2.10 3.17
C ALA A 22 -16.41 -2.71 2.38
N ARG A 23 -16.79 -2.12 1.24
CA ARG A 23 -17.92 -2.59 0.41
C ARG A 23 -17.48 -3.40 -0.81
N LYS A 24 -16.18 -3.47 -1.11
CA LYS A 24 -15.69 -4.21 -2.29
C LYS A 24 -15.58 -5.70 -1.99
N ARG A 25 -16.00 -6.51 -2.97
CA ARG A 25 -15.97 -7.97 -2.87
C ARG A 25 -14.59 -8.58 -3.14
N ARG A 26 -13.76 -7.92 -3.97
CA ARG A 26 -12.43 -8.40 -4.39
C ARG A 26 -11.44 -7.24 -4.55
N PRO A 27 -11.16 -6.48 -3.48
CA PRO A 27 -10.16 -5.41 -3.54
C PRO A 27 -8.74 -5.95 -3.75
N LEU A 28 -7.88 -5.13 -4.37
CA LEU A 28 -6.45 -5.37 -4.59
C LEU A 28 -5.71 -4.07 -4.23
N VAL A 29 -4.61 -4.19 -3.49
CA VAL A 29 -3.73 -3.05 -3.21
C VAL A 29 -2.68 -2.95 -4.31
N VAL A 30 -2.50 -1.76 -4.90
CA VAL A 30 -1.38 -1.50 -5.80
C VAL A 30 -0.39 -0.58 -5.08
N CYS A 31 0.79 -1.09 -4.76
CA CYS A 31 1.79 -0.34 -4.00
C CYS A 31 2.82 0.33 -4.92
N GLY A 32 2.95 1.64 -4.71
CA GLY A 32 3.86 2.54 -5.43
C GLY A 32 5.20 2.72 -4.71
N GLY A 33 6.14 3.43 -5.36
CA GLY A 33 7.41 3.81 -4.73
C GLY A 33 7.26 4.63 -3.45
N GLY A 34 6.09 5.25 -3.23
CA GLY A 34 5.74 5.93 -1.99
C GLY A 34 5.89 5.05 -0.74
N VAL A 35 5.67 3.74 -0.81
CA VAL A 35 5.90 2.83 0.33
C VAL A 35 7.38 2.83 0.70
N ARG A 36 8.25 2.65 -0.30
CA ARG A 36 9.69 2.64 -0.12
C ARG A 36 10.23 3.99 0.33
N TYR A 37 9.89 5.08 -0.36
CA TYR A 37 10.39 6.42 -0.06
C TYR A 37 9.88 6.96 1.28
N SER A 38 8.72 6.48 1.73
CA SER A 38 8.18 6.85 3.03
C SER A 38 8.71 6.01 4.19
N GLY A 39 9.30 4.85 3.93
CA GLY A 39 9.63 3.84 4.94
C GLY A 39 8.42 3.01 5.39
N GLY A 40 7.27 3.11 4.71
CA GLY A 40 5.99 2.52 5.11
C GLY A 40 5.84 1.01 4.91
N HIS A 41 6.94 0.24 4.89
CA HIS A 41 6.93 -1.20 4.64
C HIS A 41 6.10 -1.96 5.68
N GLU A 42 6.32 -1.67 6.98
CA GLU A 42 5.60 -2.33 8.06
C GLU A 42 4.12 -1.94 8.08
N ALA A 43 3.80 -0.67 7.82
CA ALA A 43 2.42 -0.21 7.71
C ALA A 43 1.69 -0.89 6.53
N LEU A 44 2.37 -1.11 5.39
CA LEU A 44 1.82 -1.88 4.29
C LEU A 44 1.58 -3.34 4.69
N ARG A 45 2.56 -3.99 5.32
CA ARG A 45 2.46 -5.37 5.83
C ARG A 45 1.24 -5.53 6.72
N GLU A 46 1.15 -4.73 7.78
CA GLU A 46 0.05 -4.79 8.74
C GLU A 46 -1.30 -4.58 8.05
N PHE A 47 -1.38 -3.63 7.12
CA PHE A 47 -2.61 -3.35 6.39
C PHE A 47 -3.06 -4.53 5.51
N VAL A 48 -2.15 -5.11 4.71
CA VAL A 48 -2.50 -6.23 3.81
C VAL A 48 -2.77 -7.51 4.58
N GLU A 49 -2.04 -7.78 5.66
CA GLU A 49 -2.24 -8.98 6.50
C GLU A 49 -3.53 -8.88 7.31
N THR A 50 -3.79 -7.75 7.97
CA THR A 50 -4.99 -7.56 8.80
C THR A 50 -6.26 -7.72 7.96
N LEU A 51 -6.29 -7.09 6.79
CA LEU A 51 -7.45 -7.11 5.90
C LEU A 51 -7.43 -8.27 4.91
N HIS A 52 -6.41 -9.13 4.96
CA HIS A 52 -6.19 -10.24 4.04
C HIS A 52 -6.30 -9.82 2.56
N LEU A 53 -5.70 -8.67 2.24
CA LEU A 53 -5.75 -8.08 0.91
C LEU A 53 -4.57 -8.55 0.07
N PRO A 54 -4.81 -9.12 -1.13
CA PRO A 54 -3.73 -9.29 -2.07
C PRO A 54 -3.16 -7.91 -2.45
N PHE A 55 -1.88 -7.89 -2.80
CA PHE A 55 -1.23 -6.69 -3.31
C PHE A 55 -0.38 -6.97 -4.54
N ALA A 56 -0.17 -5.94 -5.35
CA ALA A 56 0.72 -5.94 -6.49
C ALA A 56 1.64 -4.71 -6.41
N GLU A 57 2.82 -4.82 -7.01
CA GLU A 57 3.85 -3.78 -7.00
C GLU A 57 3.92 -3.06 -8.34
N THR A 58 4.01 -1.73 -8.32
CA THR A 58 4.48 -0.97 -9.49
C THR A 58 5.99 -1.15 -9.65
N GLN A 59 6.56 -0.78 -10.81
CA GLN A 59 8.02 -0.77 -11.00
C GLN A 59 8.74 0.02 -9.89
N ALA A 60 8.23 1.21 -9.55
CA ALA A 60 8.81 2.05 -8.50
C ALA A 60 8.57 1.50 -7.08
N GLY A 61 7.51 0.69 -6.91
CA GLY A 61 7.14 0.07 -5.64
C GLY A 61 7.81 -1.27 -5.37
N LYS A 62 8.55 -1.83 -6.35
CA LYS A 62 9.21 -3.13 -6.21
C LYS A 62 10.12 -3.18 -4.97
N GLY A 63 9.93 -4.21 -4.16
CA GLY A 63 10.57 -4.36 -2.85
C GLY A 63 9.80 -3.68 -1.73
N ALA A 64 8.49 -3.44 -1.90
CA ALA A 64 7.63 -2.91 -0.84
C ALA A 64 7.48 -3.92 0.31
N LEU A 65 7.45 -5.21 -0.01
CA LEU A 65 7.57 -6.34 0.91
C LEU A 65 8.48 -7.42 0.28
N VAL A 66 8.77 -8.49 1.02
CA VAL A 66 9.51 -9.64 0.50
C VAL A 66 8.76 -10.27 -0.69
N SER A 67 9.50 -10.68 -1.72
CA SER A 67 8.90 -11.11 -2.99
C SER A 67 8.06 -12.38 -2.90
N ASP A 68 8.35 -13.24 -1.92
CA ASP A 68 7.67 -14.50 -1.64
C ASP A 68 6.50 -14.35 -0.66
N HIS A 69 6.12 -13.12 -0.31
CA HIS A 69 4.99 -12.87 0.58
C HIS A 69 3.70 -13.51 0.03
N PRO A 70 2.93 -14.25 0.83
CA PRO A 70 1.80 -15.06 0.34
C PRO A 70 0.67 -14.25 -0.31
N LEU A 71 0.54 -12.97 0.07
CA LEU A 71 -0.42 -12.03 -0.51
C LEU A 71 0.12 -11.25 -1.73
N ASN A 72 1.37 -11.44 -2.12
CA ASN A 72 1.95 -10.76 -3.28
C ASN A 72 1.52 -11.43 -4.59
N MET A 73 0.90 -10.67 -5.48
CA MET A 73 0.44 -11.09 -6.80
C MET A 73 1.47 -10.76 -7.91
N GLY A 74 2.64 -10.26 -7.54
CA GLY A 74 3.69 -9.81 -8.44
C GLY A 74 3.54 -8.36 -8.89
N GLY A 75 4.48 -7.90 -9.71
CA GLY A 75 4.45 -6.58 -10.34
C GLY A 75 4.39 -6.69 -11.85
N TRP A 76 3.81 -5.69 -12.51
CA TRP A 76 3.84 -5.58 -13.97
C TRP A 76 5.21 -5.01 -14.40
N ALA A 77 5.80 -5.63 -15.42
CA ALA A 77 6.98 -5.13 -16.10
C ALA A 77 6.61 -3.97 -17.04
#